data_AF-A0A531L1R7-F1
#
_entry.id   AF-A0A531L1R7-F1
#
_cell.length_a   1.000
_cell.length_b   1.000
_cell.length_c   1.000
_cell.angle_alpha   90.00
_cell.angle_beta   90.00
_cell.angle_gamma   90.00
#
_symmetry.space_group_name_H-M   'P 1'
#
loop_
_entity.id
_entity.type
_entity.pdbx_description
1 polymer ?
#
loop_
_entity_poly.entity_id
_entity_poly.type
_entity_poly.pdbx_seq_one_letter_code
_entity_poly.pdbx_strand_id
1 'polypeptide(L)'
;EIDLAIALSSAEELEDLALRAGAIHWAGSLAAVIDGRQAAALQAALGAEICAFAVANRDLAGPMQPLEPLDDIHGRVHADGLRCLGAWCQAMPGETSMRVRLKLMPHALVDQPTAEPFAEAGPAIVRRAMG
;
A
#
# COMPACT_ATOMS: atom_id res chain seq x y z
N GLU A 1 18.12 1.89 7.60
CA GLU A 1 18.33 0.70 6.73
C GLU A 1 17.14 0.46 5.82
N ILE A 2 15.91 0.40 6.34
CA ILE A 2 14.68 0.20 5.55
C ILE A 2 14.53 1.20 4.39
N ASP A 3 14.73 2.50 4.61
CA ASP A 3 14.60 3.50 3.54
C ASP A 3 15.59 3.30 2.38
N LEU A 4 16.78 2.77 2.70
CA LEU A 4 17.76 2.41 1.68
C LEU A 4 17.33 1.15 0.93
N ALA A 5 16.77 0.15 1.62
CA ALA A 5 16.23 -1.05 0.98
C ALA A 5 15.10 -0.71 -0.01
N ILE A 6 14.18 0.17 0.38
CA ILE A 6 13.13 0.72 -0.51
C ILE A 6 13.77 1.40 -1.73
N ALA A 7 14.74 2.29 -1.51
CA ALA A 7 15.40 3.00 -2.61
C ALA A 7 16.17 2.09 -3.58
N LEU A 8 16.67 0.94 -3.10
CA LEU A 8 17.43 -0.03 -3.88
C LEU A 8 16.56 -1.08 -4.58
N SER A 9 15.32 -1.28 -4.14
CA SER A 9 14.36 -2.24 -4.72
C SER A 9 14.17 -2.04 -6.23
N SER A 10 14.03 -3.12 -6.98
CA SER A 10 13.67 -3.14 -8.40
C SER A 10 12.23 -2.65 -8.62
N ALA A 11 11.84 -2.41 -9.89
CA ALA A 11 10.47 -1.99 -10.20
C ALA A 11 9.44 -3.02 -9.72
N GLU A 12 9.68 -4.31 -9.97
CA GLU A 12 8.78 -5.40 -9.55
C GLU A 12 8.65 -5.48 -8.02
N GLU A 13 9.76 -5.35 -7.29
CA GLU A 13 9.73 -5.30 -5.82
C GLU A 13 8.98 -4.06 -5.28
N LEU A 14 9.02 -2.94 -6.01
CA LEU A 14 8.27 -1.74 -5.64
C LEU A 14 6.77 -1.87 -5.90
N GLU A 15 6.36 -2.60 -6.94
CA GLU A 15 4.95 -2.94 -7.21
C GLU A 15 4.40 -3.89 -6.12
N ASP A 16 5.17 -4.92 -5.73
CA ASP A 16 4.80 -5.79 -4.60
C ASP A 16 4.72 -5.01 -3.28
N LEU A 17 5.72 -4.15 -3.03
CA LEU A 17 5.73 -3.26 -1.87
C LEU A 17 4.50 -2.37 -1.85
N ALA A 18 4.09 -1.82 -3.00
CA ALA A 18 2.88 -1.03 -3.11
C ALA A 18 1.64 -1.87 -2.76
N LEU A 19 1.48 -3.08 -3.31
CA LEU A 19 0.36 -3.96 -2.97
C LEU A 19 0.29 -4.23 -1.46
N ARG A 20 1.43 -4.54 -0.83
CA ARG A 20 1.52 -4.80 0.61
C ARG A 20 1.24 -3.56 1.45
N ALA A 21 1.75 -2.39 1.06
CA ALA A 21 1.46 -1.12 1.70
C ALA A 21 -0.04 -0.78 1.61
N GLY A 22 -0.65 -0.98 0.44
CA GLY A 22 -2.08 -0.86 0.24
C GLY A 22 -2.86 -1.79 1.16
N ALA A 23 -2.45 -3.05 1.27
CA ALA A 23 -3.10 -4.01 2.14
C ALA A 23 -3.10 -3.56 3.61
N ILE A 24 -1.98 -3.01 4.11
CA ILE A 24 -1.91 -2.39 5.45
C ILE A 24 -2.87 -1.21 5.56
N HIS A 25 -2.88 -0.30 4.57
CA HIS A 25 -3.78 0.85 4.57
C HIS A 25 -5.26 0.41 4.67
N TRP A 26 -5.62 -0.68 3.99
CA TRP A 26 -6.96 -1.26 3.96
C TRP A 26 -7.27 -2.19 5.14
N ALA A 27 -6.30 -2.45 6.04
CA ALA A 27 -6.41 -3.50 7.05
C ALA A 27 -7.62 -3.36 7.97
N GLY A 28 -8.01 -2.14 8.34
CA GLY A 28 -9.22 -1.89 9.14
C GLY A 28 -10.48 -2.38 8.43
N SER A 29 -10.60 -2.08 7.14
CA SER A 29 -11.74 -2.48 6.30
C SER A 29 -11.79 -3.99 6.09
N LEU A 30 -10.64 -4.60 5.84
CA LEU A 30 -10.51 -6.06 5.68
C LEU A 30 -10.82 -6.82 6.97
N ALA A 31 -10.34 -6.33 8.12
CA ALA A 31 -10.55 -6.97 9.42
C ALA A 31 -11.99 -6.85 9.93
N ALA A 32 -12.78 -5.90 9.43
CA ALA A 32 -14.18 -5.72 9.80
C ALA A 32 -15.13 -6.70 9.10
N VAL A 33 -14.63 -7.51 8.16
CA VAL A 33 -15.45 -8.48 7.42
C VAL A 33 -15.77 -9.68 8.30
N ILE A 34 -17.05 -9.81 8.64
CA ILE A 34 -17.58 -10.93 9.45
C ILE A 34 -18.30 -11.98 8.60
N ASP A 35 -18.72 -11.62 7.38
CA ASP A 35 -19.39 -12.54 6.47
C ASP A 35 -18.36 -13.45 5.79
N GLY A 36 -18.48 -14.76 5.99
CA GLY A 36 -17.52 -15.74 5.49
C GLY A 36 -17.47 -15.82 3.96
N ARG A 37 -18.55 -15.48 3.25
CA ARG A 37 -18.57 -15.47 1.78
C ARG A 37 -17.80 -14.26 1.26
N GLN A 38 -18.02 -13.08 1.85
CA GLN A 38 -17.29 -11.87 1.50
C GLN A 38 -15.79 -12.01 1.84
N ALA A 39 -15.46 -12.62 2.99
CA ALA A 39 -14.07 -12.91 3.35
C ALA A 39 -13.40 -13.85 2.33
N ALA A 40 -14.08 -14.91 1.90
CA ALA A 40 -13.56 -15.83 0.88
C ALA A 40 -13.38 -15.12 -0.48
N ALA A 41 -14.30 -14.24 -0.87
CA ALA A 41 -14.19 -13.46 -2.10
C ALA A 41 -13.00 -12.50 -2.07
N LEU A 42 -12.76 -11.83 -0.93
CA LEU A 42 -11.58 -10.97 -0.75
C LEU A 42 -10.27 -11.75 -0.82
N GLN A 43 -10.21 -12.92 -0.18
CA GLN A 43 -9.03 -13.79 -0.28
C GLN A 43 -8.80 -14.30 -1.69
N ALA A 44 -9.86 -14.58 -2.45
CA ALA A 44 -9.74 -14.97 -3.85
C ALA A 44 -9.23 -13.80 -4.73
N ALA A 45 -9.64 -12.56 -4.43
CA ALA A 45 -9.27 -11.38 -5.20
C ALA A 45 -7.88 -10.80 -4.84
N LEU A 46 -7.49 -10.82 -3.57
CA LEU A 46 -6.24 -10.22 -3.07
C LEU A 46 -5.16 -11.25 -2.75
N GLY A 47 -5.52 -12.52 -2.58
CA GLY A 47 -4.65 -13.55 -2.03
C GLY A 47 -4.76 -13.64 -0.51
N ALA A 48 -4.83 -14.88 -0.01
CA ALA A 48 -5.00 -15.15 1.43
C ALA A 48 -3.83 -14.61 2.27
N GLU A 49 -2.59 -14.67 1.75
CA GLU A 49 -1.40 -14.17 2.44
C GLU A 49 -1.43 -12.65 2.58
N ILE A 50 -1.86 -11.92 1.55
CA ILE A 50 -2.01 -10.47 1.59
C ILE A 50 -3.09 -10.06 2.60
N CYS A 51 -4.23 -10.77 2.62
CA CYS A 51 -5.27 -10.51 3.63
C CYS A 51 -4.77 -10.75 5.05
N ALA A 52 -4.03 -11.84 5.29
CA ALA A 52 -3.45 -12.13 6.60
C ALA A 52 -2.42 -11.07 7.01
N PHE A 53 -1.56 -10.67 6.07
CA PHE A 53 -0.56 -9.62 6.25
C PHE A 53 -1.20 -8.28 6.62
N ALA A 54 -2.29 -7.90 5.95
CA ALA A 54 -3.06 -6.71 6.27
C ALA A 54 -3.56 -6.74 7.72
N VAL A 55 -4.28 -7.80 8.09
CA VAL A 55 -4.89 -7.94 9.42
C VAL A 55 -3.84 -7.87 10.54
N ALA A 56 -2.65 -8.45 10.31
CA ALA A 56 -1.54 -8.41 11.25
C ALA A 56 -0.96 -6.99 11.47
N ASN A 57 -1.18 -6.07 10.53
CA ASN A 57 -0.66 -4.69 10.55
C ASN A 57 -1.76 -3.64 10.69
N ARG A 58 -2.92 -4.01 11.25
CA ARG A 58 -4.07 -3.11 11.43
C ARG A 58 -3.79 -1.90 12.32
N ASP A 59 -2.69 -1.91 13.08
CA ASP A 59 -2.26 -0.79 13.91
C ASP A 59 -1.90 0.46 13.09
N LEU A 60 -1.54 0.28 11.82
CA LEU A 60 -1.23 1.36 10.87
C LEU A 60 -2.31 1.55 9.81
N ALA A 61 -3.50 0.99 10.01
CA ALA A 61 -4.58 1.09 9.04
C ALA A 61 -5.00 2.53 8.79
N GLY A 62 -5.36 2.82 7.54
CA GLY A 62 -6.06 4.04 7.18
C GLY A 62 -7.52 4.05 7.65
N PRO A 63 -8.26 5.10 7.28
CA PRO A 63 -9.70 5.18 7.50
C PRO A 63 -10.44 3.98 6.90
N MET A 64 -11.57 3.62 7.52
CA MET A 64 -12.47 2.62 6.99
C MET A 64 -13.02 3.06 5.62
N GLN A 65 -13.06 2.12 4.69
CA GLN A 65 -13.52 2.38 3.32
C GLN A 65 -14.35 1.22 2.75
N PRO A 66 -15.26 1.51 1.79
CA PRO A 66 -16.13 0.49 1.21
C PRO A 66 -15.33 -0.55 0.43
N LEU A 67 -15.58 -1.83 0.73
CA LEU A 67 -14.93 -2.96 0.03
C LEU A 67 -15.52 -3.20 -1.37
N GLU A 68 -16.81 -2.92 -1.55
CA GLU A 68 -17.45 -3.05 -2.85
C GLU A 68 -17.06 -1.91 -3.81
N PRO A 69 -17.00 -2.15 -5.14
CA PRO A 69 -17.13 -3.47 -5.78
C PRO A 69 -15.85 -4.32 -5.60
N LEU A 70 -16.02 -5.63 -5.40
CA LEU A 70 -14.89 -6.56 -5.24
C LEU A 70 -14.09 -6.82 -6.53
N ASP A 71 -14.69 -6.63 -7.71
CA ASP A 71 -14.05 -6.94 -8.99
C ASP A 71 -12.76 -6.13 -9.25
N ASP A 72 -12.61 -4.96 -8.63
CA ASP A 72 -11.43 -4.09 -8.73
C ASP A 72 -10.75 -3.86 -7.37
N ILE A 73 -11.01 -4.70 -6.38
CA ILE A 73 -10.43 -4.51 -5.04
C ILE A 73 -8.90 -4.57 -5.08
N HIS A 74 -8.32 -5.44 -5.91
CA HIS A 74 -6.88 -5.53 -6.10
C HIS A 74 -6.30 -4.21 -6.64
N GLY A 75 -6.90 -3.66 -7.70
CA GLY A 75 -6.46 -2.41 -8.30
C GLY A 75 -6.55 -1.24 -7.32
N ARG A 76 -7.63 -1.16 -6.54
CA ARG A 76 -7.85 -0.12 -5.53
C ARG A 76 -6.85 -0.20 -4.38
N VAL A 77 -6.63 -1.40 -3.84
CA VAL A 77 -5.64 -1.66 -2.78
C VAL A 77 -4.26 -1.26 -3.28
N HIS A 78 -3.87 -1.74 -4.47
CA HIS A 78 -2.58 -1.41 -5.08
C HIS A 78 -2.40 0.11 -5.30
N ALA A 79 -3.44 0.79 -5.81
CA ALA A 79 -3.42 2.22 -6.04
C ALA A 79 -3.21 3.03 -4.74
N ASP A 80 -3.86 2.63 -3.65
CA ASP A 80 -3.63 3.27 -2.34
C ASP A 80 -2.24 2.97 -1.77
N GLY A 81 -1.71 1.79 -2.06
CA GLY A 81 -0.32 1.44 -1.79
C GLY A 81 0.68 2.36 -2.50
N LEU A 82 0.44 2.65 -3.78
CA LEU A 82 1.23 3.62 -4.54
C LEU A 82 1.10 5.04 -3.97
N ARG A 83 -0.07 5.44 -3.44
CA ARG A 83 -0.23 6.72 -2.73
C ARG A 83 0.59 6.76 -1.44
N CYS A 84 0.63 5.66 -0.68
CA CYS A 84 1.54 5.53 0.47
C CYS A 84 3.01 5.64 0.06
N LEU A 85 3.40 5.01 -1.06
CA LEU A 85 4.77 5.11 -1.61
C LEU A 85 5.09 6.53 -2.11
N GLY A 86 4.13 7.23 -2.70
CA GLY A 86 4.23 8.64 -3.05
C GLY A 86 4.44 9.53 -1.82
N ALA A 87 3.72 9.26 -0.73
CA ALA A 87 3.89 9.94 0.55
C ALA A 87 5.31 9.74 1.11
N TRP A 88 5.80 8.49 1.07
CA TRP A 88 7.18 8.17 1.44
C TRP A 88 8.17 8.95 0.56
N CYS A 89 7.98 8.98 -0.76
CA CYS A 89 8.82 9.74 -1.68
C CYS A 89 8.86 11.26 -1.36
N GLN A 90 7.77 11.83 -0.86
CA GLN A 90 7.73 13.24 -0.44
C GLN A 90 8.46 13.50 0.89
N ALA A 91 8.47 12.51 1.79
CA ALA A 91 9.15 12.59 3.08
C ALA A 91 10.68 12.37 2.98
N MET A 92 11.17 11.79 1.88
CA MET A 92 12.58 11.46 1.70
C MET A 92 13.38 12.56 0.98
N PRO A 93 14.73 12.61 1.16
CA PRO A 93 15.59 13.48 0.38
C PRO A 93 15.40 13.24 -1.13
N GLY A 94 15.48 14.31 -1.92
CA GLY A 94 15.14 14.28 -3.35
C GLY A 94 15.90 13.24 -4.17
N GLU A 95 17.17 12.98 -3.88
CA GLU A 95 17.96 11.95 -4.57
C GLU A 95 17.44 10.53 -4.30
N THR A 96 17.00 10.27 -3.07
CA THR A 96 16.48 8.97 -2.63
C THR A 96 15.12 8.71 -3.29
N SER A 97 14.21 9.69 -3.25
CA SER A 97 12.90 9.56 -3.87
C SER A 97 12.96 9.51 -5.40
N MET A 98 13.89 10.24 -6.02
CA MET A 98 14.09 10.20 -7.47
C MET A 98 14.46 8.81 -7.97
N ARG A 99 15.31 8.06 -7.24
CA ARG A 99 15.66 6.68 -7.61
C ARG A 99 14.45 5.76 -7.67
N VAL A 100 13.51 5.90 -6.73
CA VAL A 100 12.27 5.12 -6.70
C VAL A 100 11.35 5.53 -7.84
N ARG A 101 11.11 6.84 -8.01
CA ARG A 101 10.25 7.38 -9.08
C ARG A 101 10.71 6.97 -10.49
N LEU A 102 12.02 6.96 -10.74
CA LEU A 102 12.55 6.55 -12.05
C LEU A 102 12.30 5.07 -12.39
N LYS A 103 12.12 4.20 -11.39
CA LYS A 103 11.92 2.75 -11.59
C LYS A 103 10.46 2.40 -11.88
N LEU A 104 9.52 3.16 -11.31
CA LEU A 104 8.08 2.91 -11.44
C LEU A 104 7.48 3.43 -12.76
N MET A 105 8.30 3.97 -13.67
CA MET A 105 7.86 4.84 -14.77
C MET A 105 7.05 6.05 -14.20
N PRO A 106 6.66 7.05 -15.01
CA PRO A 106 5.80 8.13 -14.49
C PRO A 106 4.49 7.55 -13.99
N HIS A 107 4.33 7.46 -12.67
CA HIS A 107 3.14 6.94 -12.03
C HIS A 107 2.43 8.10 -11.34
N ALA A 108 1.29 8.51 -11.89
CA ALA A 108 0.55 9.69 -11.41
C ALA A 108 0.27 9.65 -9.89
N LEU A 109 0.01 8.47 -9.33
CA LEU A 109 -0.22 8.28 -7.89
C LEU A 109 1.02 8.48 -6.99
N VAL A 110 2.22 8.36 -7.54
CA VAL A 110 3.50 8.56 -6.82
C VAL A 110 4.02 9.99 -7.01
N ASP A 111 3.75 10.58 -8.18
CA ASP A 111 4.25 11.89 -8.58
C ASP A 111 3.36 13.05 -8.15
N GLN A 112 2.07 12.81 -7.90
CA GLN A 112 1.15 13.83 -7.42
C GLN A 112 1.36 14.17 -5.94
N PRO A 113 1.00 15.40 -5.51
CA PRO A 113 0.93 15.77 -4.10
C PRO A 113 0.09 14.77 -3.32
N THR A 114 0.60 14.35 -2.16
CA THR A 114 -0.07 13.35 -1.35
C THR A 114 -1.11 14.04 -0.49
N ALA A 115 -2.37 13.61 -0.61
CA ALA A 115 -3.45 14.07 0.25
C ALA A 115 -3.51 13.25 1.56
N GLU A 116 -4.14 13.81 2.59
CA GLU A 116 -4.56 13.00 3.73
C GLU A 116 -5.55 11.91 3.28
N PRO A 117 -5.52 10.70 3.89
CA PRO A 117 -4.72 10.28 5.05
C PRO A 117 -3.30 9.78 4.73
N PHE A 118 -2.90 9.79 3.46
CA PHE A 118 -1.66 9.15 3.01
C PHE A 118 -0.42 9.94 3.45
N ALA A 119 -0.53 11.27 3.56
CA ALA A 119 0.58 12.12 3.97
C ALA A 119 1.04 11.80 5.41
N GLU A 120 0.09 11.56 6.32
CA GLU A 120 0.36 11.24 7.71
C GLU A 120 0.90 9.81 7.91
N ALA A 121 0.18 8.80 7.40
CA ALA A 121 0.48 7.39 7.71
C ALA A 121 1.35 6.68 6.65
N GLY A 122 1.35 7.17 5.40
CA GLY A 122 1.95 6.50 4.25
C GLY A 122 3.43 6.13 4.44
N PRO A 123 4.32 7.04 4.89
CA PRO A 123 5.73 6.70 5.10
C PRO A 123 5.95 5.61 6.14
N ALA A 124 5.13 5.54 7.19
CA ALA A 124 5.22 4.48 8.20
C ALA A 124 4.72 3.14 7.65
N ILE A 125 3.61 3.18 6.89
CA ILE A 125 3.04 2.02 6.21
C ILE A 125 4.05 1.38 5.25
N VAL A 126 4.71 2.17 4.40
CA VAL A 126 5.69 1.66 3.40
C VAL A 126 6.89 1.01 4.10
N ARG A 127 7.38 1.62 5.19
CA ARG A 127 8.48 1.04 5.96
C ARG A 127 8.08 -0.30 6.59
N ARG A 128 6.87 -0.39 7.16
CA ARG A 128 6.33 -1.64 7.72
C ARG A 128 6.13 -2.69 6.62
N ALA A 129 5.68 -2.28 5.45
CA ALA A 129 5.52 -3.16 4.31
C ALA A 129 6.87 -3.71 3.85
N MET A 130 7.95 -2.93 3.84
CA MET A 130 9.27 -3.46 3.46
C MET A 130 9.78 -4.57 4.41
N GLY A 131 9.59 -4.41 5.72
CA GLY A 131 10.05 -5.36 6.75
C GLY A 131 10.66 -4.65 7.95
#